data_AF-A0A529ZCZ0-F1
#
_entry.id   AF-A0A529ZCZ0-F1
#
_cell.length_a   1.000
_cell.length_b   1.000
_cell.length_c   1.000
_cell.angle_alpha   90.00
_cell.angle_beta   90.00
_cell.angle_gamma   90.00
#
_symmetry.space_group_name_H-M   'P 1'
#
loop_
_entity.id
_entity.type
_entity.pdbx_description
1 polymer ?
#
loop_
_entity_poly.entity_id
_entity_poly.type
_entity_poly.pdbx_seq_one_letter_code
_entity_poly.pdbx_strand_id
1 'polypeptide(L)'
;HYENYLLTVDLKDQLRHAEFIREADAAGKKLTTMVKTHEFEAVTEITVLAPDHPRLLSIIAGACAGAGGNIVDAQIFTTSDGRALDTILI
;
A
#
# COMPACT_ATOMS: atom_id res chain seq x y z
N HIS A 1 15.30 -7.06 -15.74
CA HIS A 1 14.94 -5.81 -15.04
C HIS A 1 14.62 -6.20 -13.62
N TYR A 2 15.33 -5.67 -12.61
CA TYR A 2 14.91 -5.89 -11.22
C TYR A 2 13.64 -5.09 -10.97
N GLU A 3 12.63 -5.69 -10.34
CA GLU A 3 11.40 -4.99 -10.00
C GLU A 3 11.72 -3.88 -8.99
N ASN A 4 11.22 -2.66 -9.26
CA ASN A 4 11.50 -1.46 -8.45
C ASN A 4 11.23 -1.72 -6.95
N TYR A 5 10.15 -2.43 -6.66
CA TYR A 5 9.75 -2.87 -5.32
C TYR A 5 10.88 -3.52 -4.53
N LEU A 6 11.62 -4.46 -5.14
CA LEU A 6 12.68 -5.20 -4.45
C LEU A 6 13.90 -4.34 -4.10
N LEU A 7 14.05 -3.19 -4.78
CA LEU A 7 15.17 -2.27 -4.59
C LEU A 7 14.84 -1.12 -3.64
N THR A 8 13.57 -0.72 -3.55
CA THR A 8 13.14 0.47 -2.81
C THR A 8 12.48 0.15 -1.47
N VAL A 9 11.94 -1.06 -1.29
CA VAL A 9 11.28 -1.47 -0.06
C VAL A 9 12.24 -2.25 0.84
N ASP A 10 12.27 -1.92 2.13
CA ASP A 10 13.04 -2.66 3.13
C ASP A 10 12.57 -4.13 3.24
N LEU A 11 13.48 -5.04 3.59
CA LEU A 11 13.17 -6.46 3.70
C LEU A 11 12.05 -6.77 4.71
N LYS A 12 11.97 -6.06 5.85
CA LYS A 12 10.89 -6.31 6.82
C LYS A 12 9.55 -5.92 6.25
N ASP A 13 9.48 -4.80 5.54
CA ASP A 13 8.26 -4.38 4.85
C ASP A 13 7.93 -5.31 3.67
N GLN A 14 8.94 -5.83 2.96
CA GLN A 14 8.72 -6.86 1.94
C GLN A 14 8.06 -8.12 2.51
N LEU A 15 8.55 -8.61 3.65
CA LEU A 15 7.98 -9.77 4.34
C LEU A 15 6.55 -9.51 4.80
N ARG A 16 6.29 -8.34 5.39
CA ARG A 16 4.97 -7.93 5.86
C ARG A 16 3.97 -7.81 4.70
N HIS A 17 4.37 -7.20 3.58
CA HIS A 17 3.52 -7.09 2.39
C HIS A 17 3.23 -8.48 1.79
N ALA A 18 4.21 -9.36 1.74
CA ALA A 18 4.02 -10.72 1.24
C ALA A 18 3.04 -11.53 2.12
N GLU A 19 3.14 -11.38 3.45
CA GLU A 19 2.20 -11.98 4.39
C GLU A 19 0.79 -11.41 4.23
N PHE A 20 0.68 -10.08 4.13
CA PHE A 20 -0.59 -9.38 3.90
C PHE A 20 -1.29 -9.84 2.61
N ILE A 21 -0.55 -9.96 1.50
CA ILE A 21 -1.08 -10.49 0.23
C ILE A 21 -1.53 -11.94 0.39
N ARG A 22 -0.72 -12.78 1.03
CA ARG A 22 -1.03 -14.20 1.26
C ARG A 22 -2.31 -14.37 2.08
N GLU A 23 -2.52 -13.56 3.10
CA GLU A 23 -3.73 -13.57 3.92
C GLU A 23 -4.95 -13.09 3.14
N ALA A 24 -4.81 -12.03 2.33
CA ALA A 24 -5.87 -11.54 1.45
C ALA A 24 -6.33 -12.61 0.45
N ASP A 25 -5.36 -13.30 -0.16
CA ASP A 25 -5.59 -14.38 -1.12
C ASP A 25 -6.29 -15.56 -0.47
N ALA A 26 -5.81 -16.01 0.69
CA ALA A 26 -6.42 -17.10 1.46
C ALA A 26 -7.88 -16.77 1.86
N ALA A 27 -8.17 -15.50 2.12
CA ALA A 27 -9.51 -15.01 2.44
C ALA A 27 -10.38 -14.67 1.21
N GLY A 28 -9.85 -14.76 -0.01
CA GLY A 28 -10.55 -14.38 -1.24
C GLY A 28 -10.90 -12.89 -1.32
N LYS A 29 -10.19 -12.02 -0.59
CA LYS A 29 -10.48 -10.58 -0.53
C LYS A 29 -9.85 -9.88 -1.74
N LYS A 30 -10.71 -9.23 -2.54
CA LYS A 30 -10.24 -8.40 -3.68
C LYS A 30 -9.69 -7.05 -3.24
N LEU A 31 -10.20 -6.51 -2.13
CA LEU A 31 -9.76 -5.27 -1.53
C LEU A 31 -9.47 -5.54 -0.05
N THR A 32 -8.30 -5.15 0.42
CA THR A 32 -7.96 -5.17 1.83
C THR A 32 -6.99 -4.06 2.16
N THR A 33 -6.98 -3.64 3.42
CA THR A 33 -6.05 -2.63 3.91
C THR A 33 -5.35 -3.12 5.17
N MET A 34 -4.15 -2.61 5.39
CA MET A 34 -3.38 -2.77 6.61
C MET A 34 -2.96 -1.38 7.08
N VAL A 35 -2.93 -1.16 8.38
CA VAL A 35 -2.54 0.11 8.99
C VAL A 35 -1.42 -0.13 9.99
N LYS A 36 -0.40 0.71 9.96
CA LYS A 36 0.75 0.68 10.87
C LYS A 36 1.09 2.11 11.27
N THR A 37 1.26 2.35 12.56
CA THR A 37 1.71 3.65 13.07
C THR A 37 3.23 3.67 13.21
N HIS A 38 3.86 4.71 12.68
CA HIS A 38 5.28 5.00 12.88
C HIS A 38 5.36 6.06 13.97
N GLU A 39 5.44 5.61 15.22
CA GLU A 39 5.31 6.48 16.40
C GLU A 39 6.39 7.56 16.50
N PHE A 40 7.60 7.26 16.03
CA PHE A 40 8.72 8.18 16.10
C PHE A 40 8.54 9.37 15.13
N GLU A 41 8.08 9.08 13.92
CA GLU A 41 7.82 10.05 12.86
C GLU A 41 6.43 10.70 12.99
N ALA A 42 5.58 10.19 13.88
CA ALA A 42 4.18 10.58 14.06
C ALA A 42 3.34 10.49 12.77
N VAL A 43 3.61 9.48 11.93
CA VAL A 43 2.89 9.21 10.68
C VAL A 43 2.16 7.87 10.73
N THR A 44 1.03 7.79 10.05
CA THR A 44 0.26 6.57 9.87
C THR A 44 0.45 6.04 8.47
N GLU A 45 0.95 4.81 8.36
CA GLU A 45 1.06 4.08 7.11
C GLU A 45 -0.23 3.30 6.85
N ILE A 46 -0.78 3.45 5.66
CA ILE A 46 -1.90 2.69 5.13
C ILE A 46 -1.42 1.93 3.90
N THR A 47 -1.41 0.60 3.96
CA THR A 47 -1.17 -0.27 2.81
C THR A 47 -2.50 -0.73 2.24
N VAL A 48 -2.70 -0.56 0.93
CA VAL A 48 -3.90 -0.96 0.20
C VAL A 48 -3.52 -2.03 -0.81
N LEU A 49 -4.25 -3.15 -0.80
CA LEU A 49 -4.21 -4.17 -1.86
C LEU A 49 -5.56 -4.20 -2.57
N ALA A 50 -5.58 -3.92 -3.87
CA ALA A 50 -6.80 -3.81 -4.67
C ALA A 50 -6.57 -4.20 -6.14
N PRO A 51 -7.59 -4.51 -6.95
CA PRO A 51 -7.42 -4.62 -8.40
C PRO A 51 -6.95 -3.28 -8.96
N ASP A 52 -5.89 -3.30 -9.77
CA ASP A 52 -5.36 -2.07 -10.35
C ASP A 52 -6.31 -1.54 -11.44
N HIS A 53 -6.61 -0.24 -11.39
CA HIS A 53 -7.47 0.41 -12.37
C HIS A 53 -7.15 1.90 -12.49
N PRO A 54 -7.51 2.55 -13.61
CA PRO A 54 -7.30 3.98 -13.77
C PRO A 54 -7.89 4.77 -12.60
N ARG A 55 -7.11 5.73 -12.10
CA ARG A 55 -7.45 6.67 -11.02
C ARG A 55 -7.49 6.07 -9.60
N LEU A 56 -7.11 4.82 -9.38
CA LEU A 56 -7.06 4.24 -8.03
C LEU A 56 -6.27 5.14 -7.06
N LEU A 57 -5.02 5.49 -7.42
CA LEU A 57 -4.20 6.41 -6.63
C LEU A 57 -4.88 7.77 -6.39
N SER A 58 -5.51 8.35 -7.41
CA SER A 58 -6.21 9.64 -7.27
C SER A 58 -7.39 9.55 -6.30
N ILE A 59 -8.11 8.43 -6.28
CA ILE A 59 -9.21 8.18 -5.34
C ILE A 59 -8.66 8.08 -3.92
N ILE A 60 -7.58 7.33 -3.72
CA ILE A 60 -6.99 7.17 -2.39
C ILE A 60 -6.44 8.52 -1.89
N ALA A 61 -5.70 9.25 -2.73
CA ALA A 61 -5.20 10.57 -2.39
C ALA A 61 -6.33 11.57 -2.07
N GLY A 62 -7.41 11.53 -2.85
CA GLY A 62 -8.61 12.33 -2.59
C GLY A 62 -9.28 11.97 -1.26
N ALA A 63 -9.31 10.69 -0.88
CA ALA A 63 -9.83 10.25 0.41
C ALA A 63 -8.98 10.76 1.58
N CYS A 64 -7.65 10.70 1.48
CA CYS A 64 -6.74 11.27 2.48
C CYS A 64 -6.98 12.77 2.65
N ALA A 65 -7.02 13.52 1.54
CA ALA A 65 -7.27 14.96 1.55
C ALA A 65 -8.66 15.29 2.13
N GLY A 66 -9.70 14.53 1.75
CA GLY A 66 -11.06 14.70 2.27
C GLY A 66 -11.18 14.41 3.77
N ALA A 67 -10.32 13.56 4.32
CA ALA A 67 -10.21 13.31 5.76
C ALA A 67 -9.34 14.35 6.50
N GLY A 68 -8.77 15.33 5.78
CA GLY A 68 -7.84 16.32 6.35
C GLY A 68 -6.43 15.80 6.59
N GLY A 69 -6.10 14.61 6.06
CA GLY A 69 -4.76 14.03 6.14
C GLY A 69 -3.79 14.67 5.14
N ASN A 70 -2.51 14.72 5.49
CA ASN A 70 -1.45 15.23 4.62
C ASN A 70 -0.55 14.06 4.20
N ILE A 71 -0.47 13.77 2.90
CA ILE A 71 0.37 12.66 2.42
C ILE A 71 1.84 13.09 2.52
N VAL A 72 2.57 12.42 3.41
CA VAL A 72 4.00 12.62 3.66
C VAL A 72 4.82 11.89 2.61
N ASP A 73 4.43 10.66 2.27
CA ASP A 73 5.08 9.82 1.27
C ASP A 73 4.10 8.78 0.71
N ALA A 74 4.39 8.27 -0.48
CA ALA A 74 3.62 7.20 -1.10
C ALA A 74 4.49 6.31 -1.99
N GLN A 75 4.32 5.00 -1.86
CA GLN A 75 4.96 3.98 -2.68
C GLN A 75 3.90 3.16 -3.40
N ILE A 76 3.96 3.14 -4.74
CA ILE A 76 2.91 2.62 -5.60
C ILE A 76 3.50 1.52 -6.47
N PHE A 77 2.97 0.31 -6.34
CA PHE A 77 3.45 -0.86 -7.07
C PHE A 77 2.29 -1.65 -7.64
N THR A 78 2.50 -2.24 -8.81
CA THR A 78 1.57 -3.21 -9.40
C THR A 78 2.19 -4.59 -9.31
N THR A 79 1.47 -5.53 -8.72
CA THR A 79 1.85 -6.95 -8.66
C THR A 79 1.73 -7.59 -10.04
N SER A 80 2.42 -8.71 -10.25
CA SER A 80 2.39 -9.44 -11.53
C SER A 80 1.01 -10.01 -11.90
N ASP A 81 0.10 -10.13 -10.93
CA ASP A 81 -1.30 -10.53 -11.13
C ASP A 81 -2.27 -9.34 -11.30
N GLY A 82 -1.76 -8.12 -11.44
CA GLY A 82 -2.55 -6.94 -11.81
C GLY A 82 -3.27 -6.27 -10.64
N ARG A 83 -2.74 -6.38 -9.42
CA ARG A 83 -3.23 -5.68 -8.23
C ARG A 83 -2.30 -4.53 -7.88
N ALA A 84 -2.87 -3.44 -7.41
CA ALA A 84 -2.10 -2.37 -6.79
C ALA A 84 -1.74 -2.78 -5.35
N LEU A 85 -0.49 -2.53 -4.96
CA LEU A 85 0.02 -2.60 -3.60
C LEU A 85 0.55 -1.21 -3.25
N ASP A 86 -0.35 -0.37 -2.76
CA ASP A 86 -0.09 1.04 -2.53
C ASP A 86 0.13 1.29 -1.04
N THR A 87 1.26 1.88 -0.68
CA THR A 87 1.58 2.28 0.70
C THR A 87 1.56 3.79 0.78
N ILE A 88 0.77 4.36 1.67
CA ILE A 88 0.60 5.81 1.82
C ILE A 88 0.86 6.18 3.27
N LEU A 89 1.74 7.14 3.49
CA LEU A 89 2.06 7.69 4.81
C LEU A 89 1.33 9.02 4.95
N ILE A 90 0.46 9.14 5.95
CA ILE A 90 -0.33 10.34 6.27
C ILE A 90 -0.10 10.83 7.70
#